data_AF-A0A0R2S7T3-F1
#
_entry.id   AF-A0A0R2S7T3-F1
#
_cell.length_a   1.000
_cell.length_b   1.000
_cell.length_c   1.000
_cell.angle_alpha   90.00
_cell.angle_beta   90.00
_cell.angle_gamma   90.00
#
_symmetry.space_group_name_H-M   'P 1'
#
loop_
_entity.id
_entity.type
_entity.pdbx_description
1 polymer ?
#
loop_
_entity_poly.entity_id
_entity_poly.type
_entity_poly.pdbx_seq_one_letter_code
_entity_poly.pdbx_strand_id
1 'polypeptide(L)'
;MAHHPLSEFDLEAAWKSAESNPDPKRPSKVPTPVPTPLVRDALRRQYAGIAFSIAITALYLYVLAVTPSWILRGGILVLITFNVAVTLKMIPLVRRLRQLRMDQPLHQFATSLLADFKDWHRFQTYWAGIAFPISAITGFFLGGTVGAQEPDASVLLMKPKLLLTALGVTLAMMPLMIRLTRWMWKHSYQKDVQRLEEWVAELNSEESAQD
;
A
#
# COMPACT_ATOMS: atom_id res chain seq x y z
N MET A 1 39.42 -25.08 32.52
CA MET A 1 38.13 -25.63 33.00
C MET A 1 37.87 -26.87 32.16
N ALA A 2 38.12 -28.06 32.72
CA ALA A 2 38.01 -29.33 31.99
C ALA A 2 36.54 -29.77 31.95
N HIS A 3 36.04 -30.09 30.75
CA HIS A 3 34.73 -30.70 30.57
C HIS A 3 34.75 -32.10 31.19
N HIS A 4 33.95 -32.32 32.23
CA HIS A 4 33.66 -33.66 32.73
C HIS A 4 32.78 -34.37 31.68
N PRO A 5 33.18 -35.54 31.16
CA PRO A 5 32.29 -36.35 30.34
C PRO A 5 31.17 -36.90 31.23
N LEU A 6 29.92 -36.67 30.83
CA LEU A 6 28.74 -37.22 31.50
C LEU A 6 28.84 -38.75 31.50
N SER A 7 28.66 -39.34 32.68
CA SER A 7 28.73 -40.79 32.89
C SER A 7 27.56 -41.48 32.18
N GLU A 8 27.74 -42.70 31.66
CA GLU A 8 26.65 -43.49 31.07
C GLU A 8 25.47 -43.68 32.05
N PHE A 9 25.74 -43.66 33.36
CA PHE A 9 24.72 -43.69 34.40
C PHE A 9 23.84 -42.43 34.44
N ASP A 10 24.37 -41.26 34.07
CA ASP A 10 23.58 -40.01 34.00
C ASP A 10 22.62 -40.03 32.80
N LEU A 11 23.01 -40.70 31.72
CA LEU A 11 22.18 -40.87 30.52
C LEU A 11 21.04 -41.85 30.77
N GLU A 12 21.30 -42.94 31.49
CA GLU A 12 20.29 -43.95 31.79
C GLU A 12 19.27 -43.43 32.83
N ALA A 13 19.73 -42.63 33.80
CA ALA A 13 18.85 -41.92 34.74
C ALA A 13 18.00 -40.85 34.04
N ALA A 14 18.58 -40.07 33.12
CA ALA A 14 17.86 -39.10 32.31
C ALA A 14 16.83 -39.76 31.38
N TRP A 15 17.16 -40.92 30.80
CA TRP A 15 16.26 -41.67 29.93
C TRP A 15 15.09 -42.29 30.69
N LYS A 16 15.34 -42.93 31.85
CA LYS A 16 14.26 -43.44 32.72
C LYS A 16 13.36 -42.33 33.25
N SER A 17 13.92 -41.17 33.55
CA SER A 17 13.17 -39.97 33.91
C SER A 17 12.26 -39.48 32.78
N ALA A 18 12.65 -39.68 31.52
CA ALA A 18 11.87 -39.29 30.34
C ALA A 18 10.76 -40.30 30.04
N GLU A 19 10.97 -41.59 30.28
CA GLU A 19 9.93 -42.64 30.14
C GLU A 19 8.86 -42.59 31.23
N SER A 20 9.19 -42.13 32.44
CA SER A 20 8.23 -42.06 33.56
C SER A 20 7.23 -40.90 33.47
N ASN A 21 7.33 -40.05 32.45
CA ASN A 21 6.46 -38.88 32.29
C ASN A 21 5.60 -39.03 31.02
N PRO A 22 4.32 -39.45 31.13
CA PRO A 22 3.46 -39.58 29.98
C PRO A 22 3.09 -38.18 29.45
N ASP A 23 3.36 -38.00 28.16
CA ASP A 23 3.09 -36.85 27.30
C ASP A 23 3.85 -35.54 27.62
N PRO A 24 4.98 -35.26 26.93
CA PRO A 24 5.24 -33.88 26.57
C PRO A 24 4.07 -33.46 25.68
N LYS A 25 3.17 -32.62 26.21
CA LYS A 25 2.16 -31.89 25.43
C LYS A 25 2.75 -31.59 24.07
N ARG A 26 2.29 -32.28 23.03
CA ARG A 26 2.65 -31.94 21.65
C ARG A 26 2.49 -30.42 21.54
N PRO A 27 3.51 -29.67 21.11
CA PRO A 27 3.31 -28.26 20.84
C PRO A 27 2.10 -28.17 19.91
N SER A 28 1.04 -27.54 20.44
CA SER A 28 -0.19 -27.26 19.71
C SER A 28 0.21 -26.62 18.39
N LYS A 29 -0.22 -27.25 17.28
CA LYS A 29 -0.08 -26.82 15.89
C LYS A 29 1.15 -25.94 15.58
N VAL A 30 2.07 -26.50 14.79
CA VAL A 30 3.04 -25.74 13.99
C VAL A 30 2.39 -24.42 13.55
N PRO A 31 2.96 -23.24 13.91
CA PRO A 31 2.37 -21.96 13.57
C PRO A 31 2.07 -21.98 12.08
N THR A 32 0.80 -21.80 11.72
CA THR A 32 0.36 -21.86 10.33
C THR A 32 1.27 -20.91 9.56
N PRO A 33 2.17 -21.41 8.69
CA PRO A 33 3.14 -20.56 8.04
C PRO A 33 2.34 -19.50 7.31
N VAL A 34 2.72 -18.23 7.48
CA VAL A 34 2.14 -17.10 6.72
C VAL A 34 1.95 -17.60 5.30
N PRO A 35 0.73 -17.60 4.74
CA PRO A 35 0.52 -18.19 3.44
C PRO A 35 1.45 -17.47 2.47
N THR A 36 2.57 -18.12 2.13
CA THR A 36 3.60 -17.69 1.19
C THR A 36 3.03 -17.10 -0.10
N PRO A 37 1.88 -17.55 -0.65
CA PRO A 37 1.22 -16.86 -1.77
C PRO A 37 0.74 -15.44 -1.44
N LEU A 38 0.26 -15.15 -0.24
CA LEU A 38 -0.32 -13.84 0.13
C LEU A 38 0.75 -12.74 0.14
N VAL A 39 1.88 -13.00 0.78
CA VAL A 39 3.01 -12.06 0.83
C VAL A 39 3.59 -11.83 -0.56
N ARG A 40 3.73 -12.91 -1.36
CA ARG A 40 4.24 -12.84 -2.74
C ARG A 40 3.32 -12.03 -3.66
N ASP A 41 2.01 -12.25 -3.57
CA ASP A 41 1.03 -11.56 -4.42
C ASP A 41 0.88 -10.09 -4.03
N ALA A 42 0.95 -9.77 -2.72
CA ALA A 42 1.00 -8.40 -2.23
C ALA A 42 2.25 -7.66 -2.73
N LEU A 43 3.43 -8.29 -2.60
CA LEU A 43 4.70 -7.76 -3.13
C LEU A 43 4.62 -7.50 -4.64
N ARG A 44 4.12 -8.46 -5.42
CA ARG A 44 3.98 -8.31 -6.87
C ARG A 44 3.09 -7.12 -7.23
N ARG A 45 1.95 -6.95 -6.55
CA ARG A 45 1.04 -5.80 -6.76
C ARG A 45 1.71 -4.49 -6.37
N GLN A 46 2.49 -4.46 -5.30
CA GLN A 46 3.22 -3.25 -4.93
C GLN A 46 4.34 -2.89 -5.91
N TYR A 47 5.11 -3.86 -6.41
CA TYR A 47 6.10 -3.58 -7.47
C TYR A 47 5.43 -3.09 -8.76
N ALA A 48 4.30 -3.68 -9.15
CA ALA A 48 3.52 -3.21 -10.28
C ALA A 48 3.04 -1.76 -10.08
N GLY A 49 2.56 -1.43 -8.87
CA GLY A 49 2.15 -0.07 -8.53
C GLY A 49 3.30 0.94 -8.55
N ILE A 50 4.49 0.57 -8.08
CA ILE A 50 5.70 1.40 -8.17
C ILE A 50 6.10 1.61 -9.63
N ALA A 51 6.15 0.55 -10.44
CA ALA A 51 6.48 0.64 -11.86
C ALA A 51 5.49 1.54 -12.61
N PHE A 52 4.20 1.40 -12.33
CA PHE A 52 3.15 2.24 -12.90
C PHE A 52 3.28 3.70 -12.46
N SER A 53 3.59 3.96 -11.19
CA SER A 53 3.82 5.32 -10.69
C SER A 53 5.04 5.98 -11.35
N ILE A 54 6.13 5.24 -11.55
CA ILE A 54 7.31 5.71 -12.28
C ILE A 54 6.94 6.05 -13.73
N ALA A 55 6.17 5.19 -14.41
CA ALA A 55 5.73 5.44 -15.79
C ALA A 55 4.85 6.71 -15.90
N ILE A 56 3.89 6.89 -14.99
CA ILE A 56 3.06 8.11 -14.94
C ILE A 56 3.92 9.34 -14.64
N THR A 57 4.90 9.22 -13.74
CA THR A 57 5.79 10.34 -13.41
C THR A 57 6.63 10.74 -14.63
N ALA A 58 7.16 9.77 -15.37
CA ALA A 58 7.88 10.02 -16.62
C ALA A 58 6.98 10.70 -17.67
N LEU A 59 5.72 10.26 -17.79
CA LEU A 59 4.73 10.93 -18.64
C LEU A 59 4.50 12.38 -18.22
N TYR A 60 4.30 12.65 -16.92
CA TYR A 60 4.14 14.02 -16.44
C TYR A 60 5.38 14.89 -16.68
N LEU A 61 6.59 14.34 -16.52
CA LEU A 61 7.83 15.05 -16.84
C LEU A 61 7.93 15.38 -18.33
N TYR A 62 7.52 14.46 -19.20
CA TYR A 62 7.44 14.73 -20.63
C TYR A 62 6.45 15.86 -20.94
N VAL A 63 5.23 15.79 -20.40
CA VAL A 63 4.21 16.84 -20.59
C VAL A 63 4.71 18.19 -20.04
N LEU A 64 5.39 18.19 -18.89
CA LEU A 64 5.99 19.39 -18.30
C LEU A 64 7.04 20.03 -19.23
N ALA A 65 7.87 19.22 -19.88
CA ALA A 65 8.91 19.70 -20.78
C ALA A 65 8.34 20.33 -22.06
N VAL A 66 7.29 19.75 -22.63
CA VAL A 66 6.66 20.25 -23.88
C VAL A 66 5.66 21.38 -23.65
N THR A 67 5.13 21.53 -22.43
CA THR A 67 4.12 22.55 -22.13
C THR A 67 4.79 23.89 -21.83
N PRO A 68 4.53 24.98 -22.60
CA PRO A 68 5.12 26.29 -22.36
C PRO A 68 4.44 27.07 -21.22
N SER A 69 3.14 26.81 -20.98
CA SER A 69 2.33 27.58 -20.02
C SER A 69 2.75 27.35 -18.57
N TRP A 70 3.01 28.43 -17.83
CA TRP A 70 3.40 28.37 -16.42
C TRP A 70 2.27 27.84 -15.51
N ILE A 71 1.00 28.12 -15.83
CA ILE A 71 -0.16 27.64 -15.07
C ILE A 71 -0.26 26.12 -15.18
N LEU A 72 -0.14 25.59 -16.40
CA LEU A 72 -0.16 24.15 -16.64
C LEU A 72 1.05 23.48 -16.00
N ARG A 73 2.25 24.10 -16.09
CA ARG A 73 3.44 23.61 -15.40
C ARG A 73 3.24 23.52 -13.89
N GLY A 74 2.62 24.52 -13.27
CA GLY A 74 2.28 24.50 -11.85
C GLY A 74 1.36 23.34 -11.49
N GLY A 75 0.27 23.15 -12.25
CA GLY A 75 -0.64 22.01 -12.06
C GLY A 75 0.06 20.66 -12.20
N ILE A 76 0.88 20.48 -13.25
CA ILE A 76 1.65 19.26 -13.48
C ILE A 76 2.67 19.01 -12.37
N LEU A 77 3.35 20.04 -11.87
CA LEU A 77 4.28 19.95 -10.73
C LEU A 77 3.60 19.42 -9.47
N VAL A 78 2.37 19.85 -9.19
CA VAL A 78 1.58 19.31 -8.08
C VAL A 78 1.29 17.83 -8.29
N LEU A 79 0.92 17.42 -9.50
CA LEU A 79 0.68 16.01 -9.82
C LEU A 79 1.93 15.14 -9.70
N ILE A 80 3.09 15.65 -10.13
CA ILE A 80 4.39 14.99 -9.96
C ILE A 80 4.69 14.84 -8.46
N THR A 81 4.58 15.93 -7.70
CA THR A 81 4.84 15.92 -6.24
C THR A 81 3.95 14.90 -5.53
N PHE A 82 2.67 14.85 -5.88
CA PHE A 82 1.74 13.86 -5.35
C PHE A 82 2.17 12.43 -5.69
N ASN A 83 2.50 12.15 -6.96
CA ASN A 83 2.86 10.82 -7.40
C ASN A 83 4.19 10.33 -6.77
N VAL A 84 5.15 11.25 -6.58
CA VAL A 84 6.38 11.00 -5.83
C VAL A 84 6.08 10.69 -4.37
N ALA A 85 5.21 11.48 -3.71
CA ALA A 85 4.82 11.23 -2.32
C ALA A 85 4.16 9.84 -2.13
N VAL A 86 3.28 9.45 -3.05
CA VAL A 86 2.66 8.11 -3.11
C VAL A 86 3.75 7.03 -3.20
N THR A 87 4.72 7.18 -4.11
CA THR A 87 5.83 6.23 -4.27
C THR A 87 6.68 6.12 -3.01
N LEU A 88 7.05 7.26 -2.41
CA LEU A 88 7.88 7.30 -1.20
C LEU A 88 7.19 6.61 -0.01
N LYS A 89 5.87 6.79 0.15
CA LYS A 89 5.07 6.09 1.18
C LYS A 89 4.98 4.58 0.93
N MET A 90 5.08 4.14 -0.33
CA MET A 90 4.95 2.73 -0.71
C MET A 90 6.23 1.92 -0.49
N ILE A 91 7.41 2.55 -0.55
CA ILE A 91 8.72 1.93 -0.31
C ILE A 91 8.84 1.26 1.07
N PRO A 92 8.52 1.91 2.22
CA PRO A 92 8.65 1.27 3.53
C PRO A 92 7.70 0.07 3.69
N LEU A 93 6.52 0.11 3.07
CA LEU A 93 5.57 -1.00 3.07
C LEU A 93 6.13 -2.24 2.36
N VAL A 94 6.75 -2.04 1.19
CA VAL A 94 7.45 -3.11 0.45
C VAL A 94 8.64 -3.66 1.24
N ARG A 95 9.42 -2.78 1.90
CA ARG A 95 10.56 -3.20 2.73
C ARG A 95 10.12 -4.07 3.89
N ARG A 96 9.04 -3.70 4.60
CA ARG A 96 8.46 -4.50 5.69
C ARG A 96 7.97 -5.87 5.21
N LEU A 97 7.25 -5.90 4.08
CA LEU A 97 6.77 -7.16 3.48
C LEU A 97 7.92 -8.08 3.06
N ARG A 98 9.05 -7.52 2.60
CA ARG A 98 10.25 -8.29 2.26
C ARG A 98 11.01 -8.80 3.49
N GLN A 99 10.89 -8.10 4.62
CA GLN A 99 11.59 -8.42 5.87
C GLN A 99 10.82 -9.38 6.79
N LEU A 100 9.72 -9.99 6.31
CA LEU A 100 9.09 -11.13 6.99
C LEU A 100 10.14 -12.23 7.23
N ARG A 101 10.72 -12.22 8.42
CA ARG A 101 11.43 -13.35 9.01
C ARG A 101 10.41 -14.15 9.79
N MET A 102 10.45 -15.47 9.67
CA MET A 102 9.58 -16.41 10.38
C MET A 102 9.77 -16.37 11.91
N ASP A 103 10.70 -15.54 12.38
CA ASP A 103 11.17 -15.43 13.77
C ASP A 103 10.46 -14.30 14.55
N GLN A 104 9.58 -13.52 13.90
CA GLN A 104 8.80 -12.47 14.56
C GLN A 104 7.45 -12.99 15.09
N PRO A 105 6.94 -12.41 16.21
CA PRO A 105 5.59 -12.71 16.69
C PRO A 105 4.57 -12.38 15.60
N LEU A 106 4.00 -13.45 15.03
CA LEU A 106 3.11 -13.44 13.86
C LEU A 106 1.94 -12.46 14.02
N HIS A 107 1.40 -12.39 15.24
CA HIS A 107 0.31 -11.49 15.62
C HIS A 107 0.68 -10.01 15.53
N GLN A 108 1.82 -9.63 16.11
CA GLN A 108 2.30 -8.23 16.08
C GLN A 108 2.62 -7.80 14.65
N PHE A 109 3.14 -8.72 13.83
CA PHE A 109 3.36 -8.47 12.41
C PHE A 109 2.04 -8.26 11.64
N ALA A 110 1.06 -9.15 11.80
CA ALA A 110 -0.22 -9.06 11.11
C ALA A 110 -1.02 -7.80 11.49
N THR A 111 -1.06 -7.46 12.77
CA THR A 111 -1.74 -6.26 13.28
C THR A 111 -1.07 -4.96 12.79
N SER A 112 0.25 -4.89 12.82
CA SER A 112 0.99 -3.72 12.30
C SER A 112 0.82 -3.55 10.79
N LEU A 113 0.81 -4.65 10.02
CA LEU A 113 0.58 -4.61 8.57
C LEU A 113 -0.84 -4.15 8.23
N LEU A 114 -1.84 -4.61 8.98
CA LEU A 114 -3.23 -4.16 8.82
C LEU A 114 -3.37 -2.65 9.10
N ALA A 115 -2.71 -2.15 10.14
CA ALA A 115 -2.68 -0.72 10.46
C ALA A 115 -2.04 0.09 9.33
N ASP A 116 -0.90 -0.37 8.81
CA ASP A 116 -0.22 0.28 7.67
C ASP A 116 -1.11 0.36 6.42
N PHE A 117 -1.88 -0.70 6.11
CA PHE A 117 -2.83 -0.70 5.00
C PHE A 117 -4.01 0.26 5.21
N LYS A 118 -4.55 0.34 6.44
CA LYS A 118 -5.64 1.28 6.76
C LYS A 118 -5.16 2.74 6.69
N ASP A 119 -3.96 3.02 7.20
CA ASP A 119 -3.32 4.33 7.09
C ASP A 119 -3.01 4.70 5.64
N TRP A 120 -2.57 3.74 4.84
CA TRP A 120 -2.37 3.93 3.41
C TRP A 120 -3.67 4.30 2.69
N HIS A 121 -4.77 3.60 2.97
CA HIS A 121 -6.07 3.92 2.40
C HIS A 121 -6.55 5.32 2.79
N ARG A 122 -6.37 5.71 4.06
CA ARG A 122 -6.73 7.05 4.55
C ARG A 122 -5.91 8.13 3.86
N PHE A 123 -4.60 7.90 3.70
CA PHE A 123 -3.71 8.80 2.97
C PHE A 123 -4.13 8.95 1.50
N GLN A 124 -4.37 7.84 0.79
CA GLN A 124 -4.84 7.87 -0.59
C GLN A 124 -6.16 8.61 -0.74
N THR A 125 -7.12 8.36 0.16
CA THR A 125 -8.45 9.00 0.12
C THR A 125 -8.37 10.50 0.39
N TYR A 126 -7.55 10.92 1.37
CA TYR A 126 -7.36 12.33 1.67
C TYR A 126 -6.72 13.07 0.49
N TRP A 127 -5.62 12.55 -0.04
CA TRP A 127 -4.93 13.19 -1.15
C TRP A 127 -5.68 13.11 -2.46
N ALA A 128 -6.49 12.08 -2.70
CA ALA A 128 -7.43 12.04 -3.82
C ALA A 128 -8.35 13.27 -3.82
N GLY A 129 -8.81 13.71 -2.66
CA GLY A 129 -9.65 14.92 -2.54
C GLY A 129 -8.96 16.21 -2.98
N ILE A 130 -7.63 16.26 -2.95
CA ILE A 130 -6.82 17.45 -3.31
C ILE A 130 -6.27 17.32 -4.73
N ALA A 131 -5.68 16.17 -5.06
CA ALA A 131 -5.02 15.93 -6.33
C ALA A 131 -6.03 15.83 -7.48
N PHE A 132 -7.23 15.28 -7.26
CA PHE A 132 -8.20 15.12 -8.34
C PHE A 132 -8.74 16.44 -8.89
N PRO A 133 -9.19 17.41 -8.06
CA PRO A 133 -9.59 18.73 -8.57
C PRO A 133 -8.48 19.41 -9.37
N ILE A 134 -7.24 19.35 -8.87
CA ILE A 134 -6.08 19.94 -9.55
C ILE A 134 -5.82 19.22 -10.88
N SER A 135 -5.91 17.89 -10.90
CA SER A 135 -5.74 17.09 -12.12
C SER A 135 -6.82 17.39 -13.16
N ALA A 136 -8.07 17.57 -12.73
CA ALA A 136 -9.20 17.82 -13.61
C ALA A 136 -9.10 19.21 -14.23
N ILE A 137 -8.77 20.24 -13.43
CA ILE A 137 -8.55 21.60 -13.92
C ILE A 137 -7.33 21.64 -14.86
N THR A 138 -6.21 21.04 -14.45
CA THR A 138 -4.98 21.00 -15.27
C THR A 138 -5.22 20.28 -16.59
N GLY A 139 -5.89 19.13 -16.56
CA GLY A 139 -6.26 18.36 -17.74
C GLY A 139 -7.25 19.10 -18.65
N PHE A 140 -8.24 19.80 -18.07
CA PHE A 140 -9.18 20.62 -18.82
C PHE A 140 -8.47 21.74 -19.57
N PHE A 141 -7.59 22.48 -18.90
CA PHE A 141 -6.83 23.56 -19.56
C PHE A 141 -5.84 23.02 -20.58
N LEU A 142 -5.17 21.90 -20.31
CA LEU A 142 -4.25 21.27 -21.25
C LEU A 142 -5.00 20.79 -22.51
N GLY A 143 -6.15 20.14 -22.35
CA GLY A 143 -6.99 19.73 -23.49
C GLY A 143 -7.58 20.94 -24.22
N GLY A 144 -7.97 21.98 -23.49
CA GLY A 144 -8.50 23.22 -24.03
C GLY A 144 -7.48 24.00 -24.86
N THR A 145 -6.22 24.09 -24.42
CA THR A 145 -5.16 24.76 -25.20
C THR A 145 -4.84 24.00 -26.47
N VAL A 146 -4.70 22.67 -26.37
CA VAL A 146 -4.44 21.81 -27.53
C VAL A 146 -5.60 21.89 -28.53
N GLY A 147 -6.86 21.80 -28.05
CA GLY A 147 -8.04 21.84 -28.90
C GLY A 147 -8.31 23.21 -29.53
N ALA A 148 -8.03 24.30 -28.81
CA ALA A 148 -8.17 25.66 -29.32
C ALA A 148 -6.96 26.13 -30.14
N GLN A 149 -5.90 25.31 -30.24
CA GLN A 149 -4.60 25.66 -30.84
C GLN A 149 -4.00 26.93 -30.23
N GLU A 150 -4.28 27.18 -28.94
CA GLU A 150 -3.76 28.33 -28.22
C GLU A 150 -2.37 27.98 -27.62
N PRO A 151 -1.36 28.84 -27.82
CA PRO A 151 -0.01 28.57 -27.33
C PRO A 151 0.11 28.65 -25.81
N ASP A 152 -0.82 29.32 -25.11
CA ASP A 152 -0.81 29.48 -23.66
C ASP A 152 -2.21 29.34 -23.03
N ALA A 153 -2.28 28.62 -21.91
CA ALA A 153 -3.50 28.45 -21.13
C ALA A 153 -3.97 29.76 -20.47
N SER A 154 -3.09 30.75 -20.31
CA SER A 154 -3.46 32.07 -19.78
C SER A 154 -4.58 32.74 -20.59
N VAL A 155 -4.62 32.52 -21.91
CA VAL A 155 -5.66 33.03 -22.81
C VAL A 155 -7.04 32.46 -22.45
N LEU A 156 -7.08 31.21 -22.00
CA LEU A 156 -8.33 30.55 -21.59
C LEU A 156 -8.82 31.06 -20.23
N LEU A 157 -7.92 31.50 -19.35
CA LEU A 157 -8.28 32.13 -18.07
C LEU A 157 -8.99 33.47 -18.27
N MET A 158 -8.73 34.17 -19.36
CA MET A 158 -9.41 35.44 -19.67
C MET A 158 -10.86 35.24 -20.13
N LYS A 159 -11.30 34.00 -20.37
CA LYS A 159 -12.65 33.68 -20.84
C LYS A 159 -13.50 33.19 -19.65
N PRO A 160 -14.35 34.04 -19.03
CA PRO A 160 -15.10 33.69 -17.82
C PRO A 160 -16.07 32.51 -18.03
N LYS A 161 -16.62 32.36 -19.24
CA LYS A 161 -17.45 31.20 -19.60
C LYS A 161 -16.65 29.88 -19.58
N LEU A 162 -15.38 29.91 -19.95
CA LEU A 162 -14.49 28.74 -19.90
C LEU A 162 -14.11 28.38 -18.46
N LEU A 163 -13.90 29.38 -17.60
CA LEU A 163 -13.66 29.15 -16.18
C LEU A 163 -14.85 28.46 -15.50
N LEU A 164 -16.07 28.94 -15.78
CA LEU A 164 -17.29 28.33 -15.23
C LEU A 164 -17.50 26.90 -15.73
N THR A 165 -17.20 26.63 -17.01
CA THR A 165 -17.27 25.26 -17.54
C THR A 165 -16.16 24.38 -16.98
N ALA A 166 -14.93 24.86 -16.82
CA ALA A 166 -13.85 24.13 -16.18
C ALA A 166 -14.22 23.74 -14.74
N LEU A 167 -14.81 24.67 -13.98
CA LEU A 167 -15.28 24.42 -12.62
C LEU A 167 -16.42 23.40 -12.61
N GLY A 168 -17.42 23.56 -13.48
CA GLY A 168 -18.55 22.64 -13.60
C GLY A 168 -18.12 21.22 -13.96
N VAL A 169 -17.21 21.08 -14.92
CA VAL A 169 -16.63 19.78 -15.32
C VAL A 169 -15.85 19.16 -14.16
N THR A 170 -15.04 19.94 -13.46
CA THR A 170 -14.26 19.45 -12.31
C THR A 170 -15.17 18.90 -11.23
N LEU A 171 -16.21 19.65 -10.84
CA LEU A 171 -17.19 19.22 -9.84
C LEU A 171 -17.97 17.98 -10.29
N ALA A 172 -18.34 17.90 -11.56
CA ALA A 172 -19.03 16.74 -12.13
C ALA A 172 -18.14 15.49 -12.19
N MET A 173 -16.82 15.64 -12.35
CA MET A 173 -15.88 14.52 -12.35
C MET A 173 -15.57 13.98 -10.95
N MET A 174 -15.70 14.80 -9.89
CA MET A 174 -15.42 14.37 -8.51
C MET A 174 -16.15 13.08 -8.08
N PRO A 175 -17.48 12.93 -8.26
CA PRO A 175 -18.16 11.70 -7.88
C PRO A 175 -17.63 10.49 -8.68
N LEU A 176 -17.26 10.67 -9.95
CA LEU A 176 -16.68 9.61 -10.77
C LEU A 176 -15.32 9.18 -10.24
N MET A 177 -14.45 10.13 -9.89
CA MET A 177 -13.11 9.87 -9.34
C MET A 177 -13.16 9.19 -7.98
N ILE A 178 -14.08 9.59 -7.11
CA ILE A 178 -14.32 8.93 -5.82
C ILE A 178 -14.80 7.49 -6.05
N ARG A 179 -15.72 7.29 -7.01
CA ARG A 179 -16.23 5.95 -7.35
C ARG A 179 -15.13 5.04 -7.90
N LEU A 180 -14.28 5.59 -8.76
CA LEU A 180 -13.12 4.89 -9.32
C LEU A 180 -12.12 4.49 -8.23
N THR A 181 -11.82 5.39 -7.31
CA THR A 181 -10.89 5.13 -6.18
C THR A 181 -11.43 4.00 -5.30
N ARG A 182 -12.72 4.05 -4.95
CA ARG A 182 -13.38 2.97 -4.19
C ARG A 182 -13.35 1.65 -4.95
N TRP A 183 -13.60 1.68 -6.26
CA TRP A 183 -13.56 0.48 -7.10
C TRP A 183 -12.15 -0.13 -7.17
N MET A 184 -11.12 0.70 -7.35
CA MET A 184 -9.73 0.25 -7.35
C MET A 184 -9.32 -0.36 -6.01
N TRP A 185 -9.73 0.26 -4.89
CA TRP A 185 -9.50 -0.31 -3.55
C TRP A 185 -10.17 -1.67 -3.40
N LYS A 186 -11.46 -1.75 -3.77
CA LYS A 186 -12.26 -2.97 -3.72
C LYS A 186 -11.60 -4.11 -4.50
N HIS A 187 -11.11 -3.83 -5.70
CA HIS A 187 -10.54 -4.86 -6.56
C HIS A 187 -9.10 -5.22 -6.16
N SER A 188 -8.30 -4.24 -5.74
CA SER A 188 -6.85 -4.43 -5.55
C SER A 188 -6.47 -4.88 -4.15
N TYR A 189 -7.21 -4.47 -3.11
CA TYR A 189 -6.80 -4.64 -1.71
C TYR A 189 -7.83 -5.34 -0.82
N GLN A 190 -9.12 -5.37 -1.19
CA GLN A 190 -10.15 -5.93 -0.30
C GLN A 190 -9.88 -7.39 0.09
N LYS A 191 -9.46 -8.23 -0.86
CA LYS A 191 -9.17 -9.64 -0.59
C LYS A 191 -8.00 -9.82 0.37
N ASP A 192 -6.98 -8.96 0.25
CA ASP A 192 -5.79 -9.07 1.09
C ASP A 192 -6.11 -8.55 2.51
N VAL A 193 -6.87 -7.46 2.62
CA VAL A 193 -7.35 -6.93 3.91
C VAL A 193 -8.25 -7.93 4.63
N GLN A 194 -9.23 -8.54 3.94
CA GLN A 194 -10.13 -9.53 4.53
C GLN A 194 -9.37 -10.74 5.07
N ARG A 195 -8.42 -11.27 4.31
CA ARG A 195 -7.57 -12.37 4.78
C ARG A 195 -6.69 -11.99 5.97
N LEU A 196 -6.20 -10.74 6.01
CA LEU A 196 -5.45 -10.22 7.14
C LEU A 196 -6.33 -10.06 8.38
N GLU A 197 -7.58 -9.61 8.22
CA GLU A 197 -8.55 -9.48 9.32
C GLU A 197 -8.96 -10.86 9.86
N GLU A 198 -9.21 -11.84 8.98
CA GLU A 198 -9.49 -13.23 9.36
C GLU A 198 -8.32 -13.85 10.13
N TRP A 199 -7.08 -13.68 9.65
CA TRP A 199 -5.90 -14.22 10.30
C TRP A 199 -5.63 -13.60 11.67
N VAL A 200 -5.86 -12.30 11.84
CA VAL A 200 -5.78 -11.64 13.15
C VAL A 200 -6.86 -12.15 14.09
N ALA A 201 -8.08 -12.39 13.59
CA ALA A 201 -9.17 -12.93 14.40
C ALA A 201 -8.89 -14.37 14.87
N GLU A 202 -8.32 -15.21 14.01
CA GLU A 202 -7.87 -16.56 14.37
C GLU A 202 -6.81 -16.52 15.47
N LEU A 203 -5.78 -15.69 15.32
CA LEU A 203 -4.71 -15.56 16.32
C LEU A 203 -5.23 -15.06 17.68
N ASN A 204 -6.16 -14.10 17.70
CA ASN A 204 -6.80 -13.64 18.94
C ASN A 204 -7.62 -14.76 19.62
N SER A 205 -8.29 -15.60 18.83
CA SER A 205 -9.10 -16.71 19.36
C SER A 205 -8.24 -17.80 19.98
N GLU A 206 -7.07 -18.09 19.42
CA GLU A 206 -6.11 -19.06 19.94
C GLU A 206 -5.45 -18.58 21.25
N GLU A 207 -5.15 -17.28 21.36
CA GLU A 207 -4.62 -16.66 22.58
C GLU A 207 -5.66 -16.72 23.73
N SER A 208 -6.92 -16.37 23.44
CA SER A 208 -8.01 -16.44 24.44
C SER A 208 -8.40 -17.85 24.87
N ALA A 209 -7.98 -18.89 24.14
CA ALA A 209 -8.23 -20.29 24.48
C ALA A 209 -7.07 -20.93 25.28
N GLN A 210 -5.95 -20.23 25.43
CA GLN A 210 -4.79 -20.66 26.23
C GLN A 210 -4.74 -20.04 27.63
N ASP A 211 -5.44 -18.93 27.85
CA ASP A 211 -5.74 -18.33 29.15
C ASP A 211 -6.94 -19.00 29.86
#